data_AF-A0ABD3BC15-F1
#
_entry.id   AF-A0ABD3BC15-F1
#
_cell.length_a   1.000
_cell.length_b   1.000
_cell.length_c   1.000
_cell.angle_alpha   90.00
_cell.angle_beta   90.00
_cell.angle_gamma   90.00
#
_symmetry.space_group_name_H-M   'P 1'
#
loop_
_entity.id
_entity.type
_entity.pdbx_description
1 polymer ?
#
loop_
_entity_poly.entity_id
_entity_poly.type
_entity_poly.pdbx_seq_one_letter_code
_entity_poly.pdbx_strand_id
1 'polypeptide(L)'
;MSMIRGSVILNKPLAWAIFSGDQVMAYLSVAAVGAAAQSAVFAKFGQTQLEWMQICNMYRKFCNQVGEGIASGFLVSVSMVVLSAISGFSVFRLYGDKKRKSVVLE
;
A
#
# COMPACT_ATOMS: atom_id res chain seq x y z
N MET A 1 4.03 10.05 21.58
CA MET A 1 4.30 9.10 20.46
C MET A 1 5.78 8.94 20.08
N SER A 2 6.69 9.83 20.50
CA SER A 2 8.13 9.76 20.13
C SER A 2 8.91 8.60 20.76
N MET A 3 8.48 8.08 21.92
CA MET A 3 9.25 7.10 22.69
C MET A 3 9.23 5.69 22.07
N ILE A 4 8.13 5.30 21.42
CA ILE A 4 7.98 3.99 20.75
C ILE A 4 8.85 3.92 19.49
N ARG A 5 8.96 5.05 18.76
CA ARG A 5 9.74 5.13 17.51
C ARG A 5 11.24 4.92 17.76
N GLY A 6 11.77 5.36 18.92
CA GLY A 6 13.18 5.21 19.28
C GLY A 6 13.58 3.77 19.62
N SER A 7 12.75 3.05 20.39
CA SER A 7 13.01 1.67 20.81
C SER A 7 12.79 0.66 19.68
N VAL A 8 11.78 0.87 18.83
CA VAL A 8 11.51 0.05 17.63
C VAL A 8 12.67 0.08 16.63
N ILE A 9 13.27 1.26 16.43
CA ILE A 9 14.39 1.46 15.51
C ILE A 9 15.71 0.87 16.07
N LEU A 10 15.79 0.65 17.38
CA LEU A 10 16.97 0.04 18.02
C LEU A 10 16.98 -1.49 17.87
N ASN A 11 15.80 -2.14 17.78
CA ASN A 11 15.67 -3.60 17.70
C ASN A 11 15.58 -4.11 16.25
N LYS A 12 16.70 -4.65 15.74
CA LYS A 12 16.90 -5.08 14.35
C LYS A 12 15.82 -6.01 13.77
N PRO A 13 15.44 -7.14 14.40
CA PRO A 13 14.40 -8.01 13.86
C PRO A 13 13.04 -7.32 13.78
N LEU A 14 12.72 -6.45 14.74
CA LEU A 14 11.42 -5.77 14.80
C LEU A 14 11.29 -4.70 13.70
N ALA A 15 12.36 -3.96 13.42
CA ALA A 15 12.40 -3.00 12.31
C ALA A 15 12.24 -3.68 10.93
N TRP A 16 12.87 -4.85 10.74
CA TRP A 16 12.69 -5.66 9.52
C TRP A 16 11.30 -6.27 9.41
N ALA A 17 10.70 -6.70 10.53
CA ALA A 17 9.32 -7.20 10.55
C ALA A 17 8.31 -6.11 10.16
N ILE A 18 8.47 -4.88 10.68
CA ILE A 18 7.63 -3.73 10.30
C ILE A 18 7.78 -3.42 8.82
N PHE A 19 9.02 -3.32 8.31
CA PHE A 19 9.25 -3.07 6.88
C PHE A 19 8.59 -4.15 5.99
N SER A 20 8.69 -5.41 6.38
CA SER A 20 8.08 -6.53 5.66
C SER A 20 6.55 -6.45 5.68
N GLY A 21 5.97 -6.12 6.85
CA GLY A 21 4.53 -5.89 6.99
C GLY A 21 4.04 -4.72 6.14
N ASP A 22 4.76 -3.59 6.14
CA ASP A 22 4.44 -2.40 5.35
C ASP A 22 4.44 -2.72 3.84
N GLN A 23 5.43 -3.48 3.37
CA GLN A 23 5.48 -3.96 1.98
C GLN A 23 4.27 -4.85 1.64
N VAL A 24 3.96 -5.86 2.46
CA VAL A 24 2.83 -6.77 2.21
C VAL A 24 1.50 -6.00 2.14
N MET A 25 1.27 -5.07 3.07
CA MET A 25 0.05 -4.25 3.07
C MET A 25 -0.02 -3.30 1.86
N ALA A 26 1.11 -2.75 1.41
CA ALA A 26 1.18 -1.96 0.19
C ALA A 26 0.79 -2.80 -1.03
N TYR A 27 1.38 -3.99 -1.22
CA TYR A 27 1.03 -4.86 -2.34
C TYR A 27 -0.43 -5.30 -2.33
N LEU A 28 -0.95 -5.72 -1.17
CA LEU A 28 -2.35 -6.15 -1.03
C LEU A 28 -3.32 -5.02 -1.34
N SER A 29 -3.05 -3.80 -0.85
CA SER A 29 -3.92 -2.65 -1.11
C SER A 29 -3.92 -2.24 -2.59
N VAL A 30 -2.75 -2.19 -3.23
CA VAL A 30 -2.65 -1.94 -4.68
C VAL A 30 -3.43 -2.98 -5.47
N ALA A 31 -3.24 -4.28 -5.16
CA ALA A 31 -3.92 -5.37 -5.86
C ALA A 31 -5.44 -5.31 -5.68
N ALA A 32 -5.92 -5.06 -4.46
CA ALA A 32 -7.34 -4.95 -4.16
C ALA A 32 -7.99 -3.77 -4.90
N VAL A 33 -7.35 -2.58 -4.88
CA VAL A 33 -7.84 -1.40 -5.59
C VAL A 33 -7.80 -1.61 -7.10
N GLY A 34 -6.76 -2.26 -7.64
CA GLY A 34 -6.67 -2.59 -9.05
C GLY A 34 -7.79 -3.53 -9.51
N ALA A 35 -8.06 -4.60 -8.75
CA ALA A 35 -9.15 -5.52 -9.04
C ALA A 35 -10.52 -4.83 -8.97
N ALA A 36 -10.73 -3.97 -7.96
CA ALA A 36 -11.95 -3.18 -7.82
C ALA A 36 -12.12 -2.17 -8.97
N ALA A 37 -11.04 -1.50 -9.36
CA ALA A 37 -11.02 -0.55 -10.47
C ALA A 37 -11.35 -1.22 -11.80
N GLN A 38 -10.75 -2.38 -12.09
CA GLN A 38 -11.06 -3.15 -13.29
C GLN A 38 -12.54 -3.57 -13.33
N SER A 39 -13.07 -4.02 -12.18
CA SER A 39 -14.49 -4.37 -12.05
C SER A 39 -15.41 -3.17 -12.29
N ALA A 40 -15.04 -1.99 -11.77
CA ALA A 40 -15.78 -0.76 -11.98
C ALA A 40 -15.74 -0.28 -13.45
N VAL A 41 -14.61 -0.47 -14.15
CA VAL A 41 -14.49 -0.19 -15.58
C VAL A 41 -15.47 -1.07 -16.38
N PHE A 42 -15.54 -2.36 -16.09
CA PHE A 42 -16.52 -3.25 -16.72
C PHE A 42 -17.96 -2.83 -16.41
N ALA A 43 -18.27 -2.41 -15.18
CA ALA A 43 -19.59 -1.93 -14.81
C ALA A 43 -19.98 -0.62 -15.53
N LYS A 44 -19.00 0.21 -15.88
CA LYS A 44 -19.22 1.52 -16.54
C LYS A 44 -19.31 1.44 -18.05
N PHE A 45 -18.51 0.59 -18.71
CA PHE A 45 -18.48 0.51 -20.17
C PHE A 45 -19.22 -0.71 -20.73
N GLY A 46 -19.44 -1.75 -19.92
CA GLY A 46 -19.94 -3.03 -20.40
C GLY A 46 -18.95 -3.75 -21.31
N GLN A 47 -19.24 -5.00 -21.63
CA GLN A 47 -18.50 -5.79 -22.62
C GLN A 47 -19.48 -6.64 -23.41
N THR A 48 -19.73 -6.24 -24.66
CA THR A 48 -20.66 -6.94 -25.55
C THR A 48 -20.21 -8.35 -25.91
N GLN A 49 -18.90 -8.59 -26.02
CA GLN A 49 -18.34 -9.93 -26.28
C GLN A 49 -18.56 -10.94 -25.13
N LEU A 50 -18.86 -10.44 -23.93
CA LEU A 50 -19.11 -11.24 -22.72
C LEU A 50 -20.57 -11.11 -22.26
N GLU A 51 -21.46 -10.53 -23.08
CA GLU A 51 -22.86 -10.22 -22.74
C GLU A 51 -22.99 -9.37 -21.46
N TRP A 52 -21.96 -8.60 -21.12
CA TRP A 52 -21.90 -7.80 -19.89
C TRP A 52 -22.55 -6.43 -20.11
N MET A 53 -23.71 -6.23 -19.49
CA MET A 53 -24.51 -5.01 -19.59
C MET A 53 -23.95 -3.86 -18.75
N GLN A 54 -24.20 -2.62 -19.17
CA GLN A 54 -23.72 -1.41 -18.48
C GLN A 54 -24.52 -1.12 -17.20
N ILE A 55 -24.08 -1.69 -16.07
CA ILE A 55 -24.75 -1.59 -14.77
C ILE A 55 -24.82 -0.13 -14.27
N CYS A 56 -23.76 0.66 -14.49
CA CYS A 56 -23.73 2.05 -14.01
C CYS A 56 -24.74 2.97 -14.70
N ASN A 57 -25.33 2.57 -15.84
CA ASN A 57 -26.39 3.33 -16.49
C ASN A 57 -27.72 3.21 -15.72
N MET A 58 -28.01 2.02 -15.18
CA MET A 58 -29.23 1.77 -14.39
C MET A 58 -29.05 2.16 -12.92
N TYR A 59 -27.88 1.89 -12.31
CA TYR A 59 -27.62 2.10 -10.88
C TYR A 59 -26.54 3.16 -10.64
N ARG A 60 -26.80 4.39 -11.07
CA ARG A 60 -25.83 5.49 -11.00
C ARG A 60 -25.36 5.85 -9.59
N LYS A 61 -26.24 5.82 -8.59
CA LYS A 61 -25.89 6.13 -7.18
C LYS A 61 -24.89 5.12 -6.62
N PHE A 62 -25.13 3.83 -6.85
CA PHE A 62 -24.23 2.76 -6.43
C PHE A 62 -22.86 2.91 -7.09
N CYS A 63 -22.81 3.16 -8.40
CA CYS A 63 -21.53 3.35 -9.09
C CYS A 63 -20.78 4.60 -8.61
N ASN A 64 -21.47 5.68 -8.24
CA ASN A 64 -20.80 6.84 -7.67
C ASN A 64 -20.14 6.50 -6.32
N GLN A 65 -20.86 5.79 -5.45
CA GLN A 65 -20.33 5.35 -4.16
C GLN A 65 -19.16 4.37 -4.29
N VAL A 66 -19.22 3.44 -5.25
CA VAL A 66 -18.11 2.53 -5.57
C VAL A 66 -16.90 3.33 -6.09
N GLY A 67 -17.13 4.32 -6.94
CA GLY A 67 -16.09 5.21 -7.43
C GLY A 67 -15.38 5.98 -6.32
N GLU A 68 -16.15 6.53 -5.37
CA GLU A 68 -15.61 7.19 -4.16
C GLU A 68 -14.82 6.20 -3.28
N GLY A 69 -15.29 4.96 -3.15
CA GLY A 69 -14.58 3.87 -2.47
C GLY A 69 -13.24 3.53 -3.13
N ILE A 70 -13.19 3.43 -4.46
CA ILE A 70 -11.96 3.16 -5.20
C ILE A 70 -10.98 4.35 -5.07
N ALA A 71 -11.49 5.58 -5.14
CA ALA A 71 -10.67 6.79 -4.98
C ALA A 71 -10.02 6.85 -3.59
N SER A 72 -10.78 6.58 -2.52
CA SER A 72 -10.23 6.51 -1.16
C SER A 72 -9.27 5.33 -0.98
N GLY A 73 -9.57 4.16 -1.55
CA GLY A 73 -8.66 3.01 -1.55
C GLY A 73 -7.33 3.31 -2.25
N PHE A 74 -7.36 4.03 -3.37
CA PHE A 74 -6.15 4.48 -4.07
C PHE A 74 -5.29 5.40 -3.19
N LEU A 75 -5.91 6.35 -2.46
CA LEU A 75 -5.18 7.21 -1.51
C LEU A 75 -4.52 6.40 -0.38
N VAL A 76 -5.21 5.39 0.15
CA VAL A 76 -4.66 4.47 1.15
C VAL A 76 -3.47 3.70 0.58
N SER A 77 -3.59 3.21 -0.65
CA SER A 77 -2.53 2.49 -1.36
C SER A 77 -1.27 3.35 -1.53
N VAL A 78 -1.41 4.58 -2.00
CA VAL A 78 -0.28 5.54 -2.11
C VAL A 78 0.35 5.81 -0.76
N SER A 79 -0.46 6.00 0.29
CA SER A 79 0.03 6.24 1.64
C SER A 79 0.85 5.06 2.17
N MET A 80 0.40 3.83 1.92
CA MET A 80 1.14 2.62 2.31
C MET A 80 2.47 2.48 1.57
N VAL A 81 2.52 2.81 0.27
CA VAL A 81 3.78 2.82 -0.48
C VAL A 81 4.77 3.83 0.10
N VAL A 82 4.31 5.03 0.46
CA VAL A 82 5.14 6.06 1.11
C VAL A 82 5.65 5.59 2.47
N LEU A 83 4.79 4.99 3.30
CA LEU A 83 5.18 4.42 4.59
C LEU A 83 6.24 3.33 4.42
N SER A 84 6.05 2.43 3.46
CA SER A 84 7.01 1.37 3.14
C SER A 84 8.36 1.93 2.68
N ALA A 85 8.36 3.00 1.88
CA ALA A 85 9.58 3.67 1.46
C ALA A 85 10.34 4.34 2.63
N ILE A 86 9.63 5.01 3.54
CA ILE A 86 10.22 5.63 4.74
C ILE A 86 10.81 4.54 5.65
N SER A 87 10.05 3.46 5.87
CA SER A 87 10.45 2.30 6.66
C SER A 87 11.73 1.66 6.10
N GLY A 88 11.76 1.38 4.78
CA GLY A 88 12.93 0.85 4.09
C GLY A 88 14.14 1.78 4.18
N PHE A 89 13.97 3.08 3.89
CA PHE A 89 15.05 4.06 4.00
C PHE A 89 15.67 4.10 5.40
N SER A 90 14.83 4.02 6.44
CA SER A 90 15.31 4.02 7.83
C SER A 90 16.14 2.77 8.16
N VAL A 91 15.71 1.58 7.72
CA VAL A 91 16.40 0.30 7.93
C VAL A 91 17.73 0.29 7.19
N PHE A 92 17.74 0.64 5.90
CA PHE A 92 18.95 0.61 5.08
C PHE A 92 19.99 1.62 5.57
N ARG A 93 19.58 2.85 5.93
CA ARG A 93 20.51 3.88 6.39
C ARG A 93 21.06 3.57 7.78
N LEU A 94 20.22 3.18 8.74
CA LEU A 94 20.65 2.99 10.12
C LEU A 94 21.48 1.71 10.32
N TYR A 95 21.05 0.58 9.75
CA TYR A 95 21.80 -0.67 9.88
C TYR A 95 23.01 -0.72 8.96
N GLY A 96 22.99 -0.02 7.82
CA GLY A 96 24.17 0.17 6.98
C GLY A 96 25.28 0.96 7.69
N ASP A 97 24.93 2.05 8.38
CA ASP A 97 25.90 2.87 9.12
C ASP A 97 26.42 2.17 10.39
N LYS A 98 25.56 1.44 11.13
CA LYS A 98 26.00 0.60 12.26
C LYS A 98 27.02 -0.44 11.84
N LYS A 99 26.76 -1.19 10.74
CA LYS A 99 27.69 -2.22 10.25
C LYS A 99 29.06 -1.63 9.91
N ARG A 100 29.11 -0.43 9.33
CA ARG A 100 30.38 0.24 8.97
C ARG A 100 31.18 0.63 10.22
N LYS A 101 30.53 1.18 11.25
CA LYS A 101 31.20 1.57 12.51
C LYS A 101 31.75 0.39 13.30
N SER A 102 31.06 -0.75 13.27
CA SER A 102 31.56 -2.00 13.89
C SER A 102 32.88 -2.45 13.27
N VAL A 103 32.99 -2.42 11.94
CA VAL A 103 34.21 -2.84 11.21
C VAL A 103 35.39 -1.89 11.44
N VAL A 104 35.15 -0.60 11.67
CA VAL A 104 36.21 0.39 11.96
C VAL A 104 36.71 0.30 13.41
N LEU A 105 35.91 -0.28 14.31
CA LEU A 105 36.22 -0.44 15.73
C LEU A 105 36.81 -1.83 16.07
N GLU A 106 36.91 -2.73 15.09
CA GLU A 106 37.62 -4.02 15.19
C GLU A 106 39.06 -3.92 14.69
#